data_AF-A0A4R2BIH5-F1
#
_entry.id   AF-A0A4R2BIH5-F1
#
_cell.length_a   1.000
_cell.length_b   1.000
_cell.length_c   1.000
_cell.angle_alpha   90.00
_cell.angle_beta   90.00
_cell.angle_gamma   90.00
#
_symmetry.space_group_name_H-M   'P 1'
#
loop_
_entity.id
_entity.type
_entity.pdbx_description
1 polymer ?
#
loop_
_entity_poly.entity_id
_entity_poly.type
_entity_poly.pdbx_seq_one_letter_code
_entity_poly.pdbx_strand_id
1 'polypeptide(L)'
;MLFEESQLYTPWIVTHYDCFVKVDSWYHSPEEVTPSIWLKGNKVLYDPHHILSKVLKESSHLVYSPSPEEVEAWRNKVLAFIHETYRAVMRDEMYYALSNMDRVRWLVVYGWYMEMEQHLDSPYGGWSKIEGKRSKLKAGQLTLLESWESSRNSHEIMETMARVAAEFLRLNQSLSRKVNIRENEEYINKIIEMVI
;
A
#
# COMPACT_ATOMS: atom_id res chain seq x y z
N MET A 1 21.76 -19.30 13.61
CA MET A 1 21.76 -18.32 12.49
C MET A 1 21.98 -19.11 11.22
N LEU A 2 21.14 -18.91 10.20
CA LEU A 2 21.18 -19.65 8.94
C LEU A 2 21.94 -18.87 7.86
N PHE A 3 21.52 -17.63 7.58
CA PHE A 3 22.22 -16.72 6.67
C PHE A 3 21.86 -15.25 6.96
N GLU A 4 22.65 -14.33 6.40
CA GLU A 4 22.41 -12.89 6.46
C GLU A 4 22.23 -12.34 5.05
N GLU A 5 21.25 -11.46 4.87
CA GLU A 5 21.07 -10.65 3.68
C GLU A 5 21.52 -9.22 4.01
N SER A 6 22.52 -8.73 3.27
CA SER A 6 23.01 -7.35 3.34
C SER A 6 23.60 -6.93 1.99
N GLN A 7 23.64 -5.63 1.74
CA GLN A 7 24.30 -5.04 0.57
C GLN A 7 25.33 -4.01 1.03
N LEU A 8 26.34 -3.75 0.18
CA LEU A 8 27.30 -2.67 0.46
C LEU A 8 26.54 -1.35 0.58
N TYR A 9 26.84 -0.59 1.62
CA TYR A 9 26.29 0.75 1.89
C TYR A 9 24.80 0.80 2.25
N THR A 10 24.15 -0.31 2.60
CA THR A 10 22.78 -0.27 3.14
C THR A 10 22.78 -0.16 4.67
N PRO A 11 21.93 0.69 5.26
CA PRO A 11 21.82 0.83 6.72
C PRO A 11 20.94 -0.27 7.35
N TRP A 12 20.91 -1.46 6.76
CA TRP A 12 20.09 -2.58 7.24
C TRP A 12 20.76 -3.93 7.02
N ILE A 13 20.41 -4.88 7.89
CA ILE A 13 20.81 -6.28 7.80
C ILE A 13 19.58 -7.12 8.12
N VAL A 14 19.29 -8.12 7.28
CA VAL A 14 18.25 -9.11 7.55
C VAL A 14 18.91 -10.42 7.95
N THR A 15 18.64 -10.87 9.17
CA THR A 15 19.17 -12.12 9.71
C THR A 15 18.11 -13.20 9.67
N HIS A 16 18.39 -14.29 8.97
CA HIS A 16 17.55 -15.48 8.91
C HIS A 16 18.07 -16.55 9.88
N TYR A 17 17.21 -17.06 10.73
CA TYR A 17 17.50 -18.15 11.65
C TYR A 17 16.96 -19.48 11.09
N ASP A 18 17.57 -20.59 11.50
CA ASP A 18 17.19 -21.97 11.13
C ASP A 18 15.82 -22.40 11.67
N CYS A 19 15.29 -21.66 12.64
CA CYS A 19 13.94 -21.81 13.18
C CYS A 19 12.88 -20.97 12.47
N PHE A 20 13.15 -20.49 11.24
CA PHE A 20 12.27 -19.62 10.45
C PHE A 20 11.93 -18.27 11.11
N VAL A 21 12.67 -17.87 12.14
CA VAL A 21 12.65 -16.50 12.65
C VAL A 21 13.49 -15.63 11.72
N LYS A 22 12.97 -14.45 11.37
CA LYS A 22 13.66 -13.42 10.61
C LYS A 22 13.72 -12.15 11.46
N VAL A 23 14.89 -11.52 11.53
CA VAL A 23 15.09 -10.24 12.20
C VAL A 23 15.58 -9.24 11.18
N ASP A 24 14.77 -8.23 10.92
CA ASP A 24 15.14 -7.06 10.12
C ASP A 24 15.75 -6.01 11.08
N SER A 25 17.03 -5.69 10.91
CA SER A 25 17.76 -4.72 11.73
C SER A 25 18.07 -3.48 10.89
N TRP A 26 17.69 -2.29 11.38
CA TRP A 26 18.00 -1.01 10.74
C TRP A 26 18.89 -0.16 11.66
N TYR A 27 19.88 0.51 11.07
CA TYR A 27 20.86 1.32 11.75
C TYR A 27 20.69 2.77 11.32
N HIS A 28 20.45 3.64 12.29
CA HIS A 28 20.23 5.06 12.06
C HIS A 28 21.15 5.89 12.94
N SER A 29 21.59 7.04 12.42
CA SER A 29 22.18 8.05 13.29
C SER A 29 21.07 8.63 14.20
N PRO A 30 21.42 9.14 15.40
CA PRO A 30 20.42 9.72 16.30
C PRO A 30 19.55 10.82 15.66
N GLU A 31 20.11 11.59 14.73
CA GLU A 31 19.46 12.71 14.05
C GLU A 31 18.43 12.25 13.00
N GLU A 32 18.56 11.03 12.48
CA GLU A 32 17.63 10.44 11.52
C GLU A 32 16.34 9.93 12.19
N VAL A 33 16.40 9.66 13.50
CA VAL A 33 15.28 9.12 14.26
C VAL A 33 14.33 10.25 14.66
N THR A 34 13.37 10.52 13.79
CA THR A 34 12.35 11.56 13.97
C THR A 34 10.96 10.97 14.27
N PRO A 35 10.08 11.70 14.97
CA PRO A 35 8.74 11.20 15.26
C PRO A 35 7.96 10.86 13.99
N SER A 36 7.36 9.67 13.94
CA SER A 36 6.57 9.23 12.79
C SER A 36 5.52 8.19 13.19
N ILE A 37 4.49 8.05 12.36
CA ILE A 37 3.40 7.08 12.62
C ILE A 37 3.92 5.63 12.67
N TRP A 38 5.02 5.34 11.96
CA TRP A 38 5.69 4.04 11.92
C TRP A 38 6.34 3.64 13.25
N LEU A 39 6.69 4.61 14.08
CA LEU A 39 7.29 4.36 15.39
C LEU A 39 6.25 4.14 16.49
N LYS A 40 4.96 4.34 16.19
CA LYS A 40 3.88 4.20 17.15
C LYS A 40 3.74 2.74 17.61
N GLY A 41 3.82 2.53 18.93
CA GLY A 41 3.70 1.19 19.53
C GLY A 41 5.01 0.41 19.64
N ASN A 42 6.12 0.97 19.18
CA ASN A 42 7.44 0.36 19.37
C ASN A 42 7.84 0.34 20.86
N LYS A 43 8.68 -0.63 21.22
CA LYS A 43 9.20 -0.79 22.58
C LYS A 43 10.67 -0.39 22.62
N VAL A 44 11.01 0.54 23.52
CA VAL A 44 12.41 0.86 23.83
C VAL A 44 13.02 -0.29 24.63
N LEU A 45 14.11 -0.87 24.13
CA LEU A 45 14.87 -1.91 24.83
C LEU A 45 16.09 -1.33 25.58
N TYR A 46 16.73 -0.29 25.01
CA TYR A 46 17.89 0.38 25.59
C TYR A 46 17.96 1.83 25.09
N ASP A 47 18.04 2.81 26.01
CA ASP A 47 18.02 4.24 25.68
C ASP A 47 18.62 5.11 26.81
N PRO A 48 19.94 5.04 27.06
CA PRO A 48 20.59 5.74 28.17
C PRO A 48 20.56 7.28 28.04
N HIS A 49 20.33 7.80 26.83
CA HIS A 49 20.30 9.23 26.54
C HIS A 49 18.88 9.77 26.28
N HIS A 50 17.85 8.94 26.47
CA HIS A 50 16.44 9.29 26.30
C HIS A 50 16.03 9.79 24.90
N ILE A 51 16.82 9.45 23.87
CA ILE A 51 16.58 9.86 22.49
C ILE A 51 15.34 9.15 21.95
N LEU A 52 15.31 7.81 22.05
CA LEU A 52 14.22 7.00 21.51
C LEU A 52 12.92 7.22 22.29
N SER A 53 13.00 7.28 23.62
CA SER A 53 11.83 7.45 24.49
C SER A 53 11.09 8.75 24.20
N LYS A 54 11.81 9.84 23.93
CA LYS A 54 11.23 11.11 23.51
C LYS A 54 10.52 10.99 22.16
N VAL A 55 11.21 10.43 21.17
CA VAL A 55 10.66 10.25 19.81
C VAL A 55 9.42 9.35 19.82
N LEU A 56 9.43 8.24 20.56
CA LEU A 56 8.28 7.34 20.66
C LEU A 56 7.10 8.01 21.38
N LYS A 57 7.36 8.82 22.41
CA LYS A 57 6.32 9.59 23.09
C LYS A 57 5.65 10.56 22.11
N GLU A 58 6.44 11.32 21.36
CA GLU A 58 5.93 12.24 20.33
C GLU A 58 5.16 11.48 19.23
N SER A 59 5.70 10.34 18.76
CA SER A 59 5.07 9.48 17.76
C SER A 59 3.74 8.88 18.23
N SER A 60 3.58 8.63 19.54
CA SER A 60 2.35 8.05 20.10
C SER A 60 1.13 8.95 19.93
N HIS A 61 1.34 10.27 19.85
CA HIS A 61 0.31 11.27 19.65
C HIS A 61 -0.06 11.48 18.18
N LEU A 62 0.73 10.93 17.24
CA LEU A 62 0.42 11.05 15.83
C LEU A 62 -0.83 10.21 15.48
N VAL A 63 -1.69 10.83 14.68
CA VAL A 63 -2.89 10.23 14.11
C VAL A 63 -2.79 10.41 12.60
N TYR A 64 -2.98 9.33 11.86
CA TYR A 64 -2.96 9.38 10.41
C TYR A 64 -4.26 9.99 9.89
N SER A 65 -4.14 10.88 8.92
CA SER A 65 -5.22 11.43 8.13
C SER A 65 -4.69 11.65 6.71
N PRO A 66 -5.41 11.24 5.66
CA PRO A 66 -4.95 11.44 4.30
C PRO A 66 -4.86 12.93 3.97
N SER A 67 -3.84 13.34 3.22
CA SER A 67 -3.73 14.70 2.69
C SER A 67 -4.32 14.81 1.28
N PRO A 68 -4.68 16.03 0.83
CA PRO A 68 -5.05 16.29 -0.57
C PRO A 68 -4.02 15.72 -1.57
N GLU A 69 -2.74 15.97 -1.33
CA GLU A 69 -1.63 15.57 -2.20
C GLU A 69 -1.47 14.05 -2.24
N GLU A 70 -1.67 13.36 -1.11
CA GLU A 70 -1.65 11.91 -1.04
C GLU A 70 -2.76 11.28 -1.88
N VAL A 71 -3.99 11.81 -1.77
CA VAL A 71 -5.14 11.33 -2.56
C VAL A 71 -4.93 11.60 -4.05
N GLU A 72 -4.41 12.77 -4.43
CA GLU A 72 -4.10 13.07 -5.83
C GLU A 72 -3.00 12.16 -6.39
N ALA A 73 -1.93 11.93 -5.63
CA ALA A 73 -0.85 11.02 -6.03
C ALA A 73 -1.36 9.57 -6.17
N TRP A 74 -2.17 9.11 -5.22
CA TRP A 74 -2.83 7.81 -5.28
C TRP A 74 -3.70 7.65 -6.52
N ARG A 75 -4.59 8.62 -6.78
CA ARG A 75 -5.48 8.64 -7.94
C ARG A 75 -4.70 8.49 -9.25
N ASN A 76 -3.66 9.29 -9.41
CA ASN A 76 -2.80 9.26 -10.61
C ASN A 76 -2.10 7.90 -10.75
N LYS A 77 -1.68 7.29 -9.64
CA LYS A 77 -1.00 6.00 -9.66
C LYS A 77 -1.95 4.86 -10.03
N VAL A 78 -3.19 4.88 -9.55
CA VAL A 78 -4.22 3.90 -9.94
C VAL A 78 -4.47 3.96 -11.44
N LEU A 79 -4.74 5.15 -11.97
CA LEU A 79 -5.00 5.34 -13.41
C LEU A 79 -3.82 4.89 -14.28
N ALA A 80 -2.59 5.20 -13.86
CA ALA A 80 -1.40 4.76 -14.57
C ALA A 80 -1.29 3.22 -14.65
N PHE A 81 -1.58 2.49 -13.57
CA PHE A 81 -1.52 1.03 -13.59
C PHE A 81 -2.69 0.37 -14.28
N ILE A 82 -3.88 0.98 -14.28
CA ILE A 82 -5.00 0.52 -15.14
C ILE A 82 -4.56 0.56 -16.62
N HIS A 83 -3.97 1.67 -17.05
CA HIS A 83 -3.48 1.82 -18.43
C HIS A 83 -2.29 0.89 -18.76
N GLU A 84 -1.35 0.70 -17.84
CA GLU A 84 -0.24 -0.24 -18.05
C GLU A 84 -0.73 -1.70 -18.08
N THR A 85 -1.72 -2.05 -17.27
CA THR A 85 -2.34 -3.39 -17.30
C THR A 85 -2.96 -3.65 -18.65
N TYR A 86 -3.81 -2.74 -19.15
CA TYR A 86 -4.38 -2.83 -20.50
C TYR A 86 -3.30 -2.99 -21.58
N ARG A 87 -2.28 -2.12 -21.57
CA ARG A 87 -1.20 -2.19 -22.57
C ARG A 87 -0.44 -3.50 -22.52
N ALA A 88 -0.18 -4.04 -21.33
CA ALA A 88 0.44 -5.36 -21.17
C ALA A 88 -0.44 -6.49 -21.70
N VAL A 89 -1.76 -6.42 -21.48
CA VAL A 89 -2.71 -7.40 -22.04
C VAL A 89 -2.70 -7.34 -23.57
N MET A 90 -2.73 -6.15 -24.18
CA MET A 90 -2.69 -5.97 -25.63
C MET A 90 -1.37 -6.45 -26.26
N ARG A 91 -0.27 -6.49 -25.50
CA ARG A 91 1.04 -7.01 -25.94
C ARG A 91 1.24 -8.51 -25.65
N ASP A 92 0.24 -9.18 -25.11
CA ASP A 92 0.32 -10.59 -24.67
C ASP A 92 1.33 -10.83 -23.51
N GLU A 93 1.63 -9.81 -22.72
CA GLU A 93 2.59 -9.87 -21.60
C GLU A 93 1.87 -10.26 -20.28
N MET A 94 1.23 -11.44 -20.23
CA MET A 94 0.28 -11.78 -19.14
C MET A 94 0.84 -11.71 -17.71
N TYR A 95 2.11 -12.08 -17.49
CA TYR A 95 2.71 -11.94 -16.16
C TYR A 95 2.94 -10.48 -15.77
N TYR A 96 3.27 -9.63 -16.74
CA TYR A 96 3.40 -8.21 -16.49
C TYR A 96 2.02 -7.59 -16.26
N ALA A 97 1.01 -7.99 -17.04
CA ALA A 97 -0.38 -7.61 -16.81
C ALA A 97 -0.85 -7.98 -15.40
N LEU A 98 -0.61 -9.21 -14.94
CA LEU A 98 -0.93 -9.64 -13.57
C LEU A 98 -0.15 -8.85 -12.51
N SER A 99 1.15 -8.60 -12.71
CA SER A 99 1.95 -7.78 -11.80
C SER A 99 1.41 -6.34 -11.70
N ASN A 100 0.94 -5.76 -12.80
CA ASN A 100 0.31 -4.44 -12.77
C ASN A 100 -1.08 -4.51 -12.12
N MET A 101 -1.84 -5.55 -12.39
CA MET A 101 -3.14 -5.79 -11.77
C MET A 101 -3.01 -5.90 -10.24
N ASP A 102 -1.99 -6.59 -9.72
CA ASP A 102 -1.68 -6.64 -8.29
C ASP A 102 -1.40 -5.25 -7.71
N ARG A 103 -0.74 -4.38 -8.47
CA ARG A 103 -0.53 -2.98 -8.05
C ARG A 103 -1.83 -2.20 -8.02
N VAL A 104 -2.75 -2.40 -8.98
CA VAL A 104 -4.08 -1.78 -8.96
C VAL A 104 -4.87 -2.24 -7.73
N ARG A 105 -4.93 -3.56 -7.48
CA ARG A 105 -5.59 -4.13 -6.29
C ARG A 105 -5.03 -3.54 -4.99
N TRP A 106 -3.70 -3.52 -4.86
CA TRP A 106 -3.03 -2.97 -3.69
C TRP A 106 -3.33 -1.49 -3.50
N LEU A 107 -3.34 -0.68 -4.56
CA LEU A 107 -3.68 0.73 -4.49
C LEU A 107 -5.13 0.96 -4.07
N VAL A 108 -6.07 0.13 -4.52
CA VAL A 108 -7.47 0.22 -4.07
C VAL A 108 -7.58 -0.11 -2.58
N VAL A 109 -6.87 -1.14 -2.11
CA VAL A 109 -6.76 -1.44 -0.67
C VAL A 109 -6.14 -0.26 0.10
N TYR A 110 -5.10 0.37 -0.43
CA TYR A 110 -4.53 1.57 0.18
C TYR A 110 -5.57 2.70 0.27
N GLY A 111 -6.43 2.84 -0.75
CA GLY A 111 -7.60 3.72 -0.73
C GLY A 111 -8.59 3.39 0.39
N TRP A 112 -8.85 2.12 0.69
CA TRP A 112 -9.65 1.73 1.85
C TRP A 112 -9.01 2.15 3.17
N TYR A 113 -7.70 1.99 3.31
CA TYR A 113 -6.98 2.43 4.51
C TYR A 113 -7.04 3.95 4.69
N MET A 114 -6.88 4.73 3.60
CA MET A 114 -7.14 6.18 3.58
C MET A 114 -8.56 6.51 4.03
N GLU A 115 -9.57 5.84 3.48
CA GLU A 115 -10.98 6.08 3.78
C GLU A 115 -11.28 5.85 5.27
N MET A 116 -10.67 4.82 5.86
CA MET A 116 -10.77 4.48 7.28
C MET A 116 -9.88 5.33 8.20
N GLU A 117 -9.08 6.26 7.65
CA GLU A 117 -8.07 7.02 8.40
C GLU A 117 -7.13 6.09 9.19
N GLN A 118 -6.80 4.95 8.57
CA GLN A 118 -5.86 3.98 9.10
C GLN A 118 -4.58 4.02 8.31
N HIS A 119 -3.47 4.16 9.00
CA HIS A 119 -2.16 3.97 8.38
C HIS A 119 -1.99 2.49 7.96
N LEU A 120 -1.60 2.28 6.71
CA LEU A 120 -1.27 0.96 6.18
C LEU A 120 0.18 0.61 6.53
N ASP A 121 0.33 -0.31 7.48
CA ASP A 121 1.62 -0.79 7.98
C ASP A 121 2.20 -1.91 7.08
N SER A 122 2.35 -1.59 5.80
CA SER A 122 2.93 -2.46 4.78
C SER A 122 3.68 -1.62 3.73
N PRO A 123 4.82 -2.08 3.20
CA PRO A 123 5.50 -1.40 2.11
C PRO A 123 4.62 -1.34 0.86
N TYR A 124 4.95 -0.43 -0.05
CA TYR A 124 4.27 -0.29 -1.34
C TYR A 124 4.27 -1.63 -2.11
N GLY A 125 3.08 -2.10 -2.49
CA GLY A 125 2.89 -3.39 -3.18
C GLY A 125 3.02 -4.62 -2.27
N GLY A 126 3.26 -4.45 -0.96
CA GLY A 126 3.32 -5.55 0.00
C GLY A 126 1.94 -5.91 0.56
N TRP A 127 1.63 -7.20 0.62
CA TRP A 127 0.37 -7.73 1.14
C TRP A 127 0.37 -8.08 2.64
N SER A 128 1.51 -7.87 3.31
CA SER A 128 1.63 -8.15 4.74
C SER A 128 0.62 -7.34 5.56
N LYS A 129 -0.07 -8.00 6.49
CA LYS A 129 -1.08 -7.40 7.39
C LYS A 129 -2.30 -6.79 6.69
N ILE A 130 -2.45 -6.92 5.37
CA ILE A 130 -3.65 -6.52 4.63
C ILE A 130 -4.74 -7.60 4.75
N GLU A 131 -4.33 -8.86 4.77
CA GLU A 131 -5.22 -10.02 4.91
C GLU A 131 -4.97 -10.76 6.23
N GLY A 132 -5.81 -11.77 6.49
CA GLY A 132 -5.72 -12.62 7.67
C GLY A 132 -6.02 -11.88 8.99
N LYS A 133 -5.63 -12.49 10.11
CA LYS A 133 -6.00 -12.05 11.47
C LYS A 133 -5.51 -10.65 11.87
N ARG A 134 -4.52 -10.12 11.15
CA ARG A 134 -3.93 -8.78 11.42
C ARG A 134 -4.52 -7.69 10.53
N SER A 135 -5.41 -8.05 9.60
CA SER A 135 -6.10 -7.11 8.74
C SER A 135 -6.95 -6.14 9.56
N LYS A 136 -7.00 -4.89 9.08
CA LYS A 136 -7.96 -3.88 9.55
C LYS A 136 -9.15 -3.73 8.59
N LEU A 137 -9.16 -4.46 7.48
CA LEU A 137 -10.24 -4.41 6.50
C LEU A 137 -11.51 -5.02 7.08
N LYS A 138 -12.65 -4.43 6.69
CA LYS A 138 -13.97 -4.96 7.03
C LYS A 138 -14.23 -6.24 6.25
N ALA A 139 -15.11 -7.11 6.77
CA ALA A 139 -15.47 -8.37 6.11
C ALA A 139 -15.88 -8.17 4.63
N GLY A 140 -16.70 -7.16 4.33
CA GLY A 140 -17.09 -6.85 2.95
C GLY A 140 -15.95 -6.41 2.04
N GLN A 141 -14.93 -5.71 2.57
CA GLN A 141 -13.73 -5.35 1.81
C GLN A 141 -12.87 -6.57 1.51
N LEU A 142 -12.75 -7.50 2.48
CA LEU A 142 -12.03 -8.76 2.27
C LEU A 142 -12.74 -9.64 1.23
N THR A 143 -14.06 -9.79 1.32
CA THR A 143 -14.85 -10.53 0.32
C THR A 143 -14.75 -9.89 -1.08
N LEU A 144 -14.77 -8.56 -1.16
CA LEU A 144 -14.60 -7.85 -2.42
C LEU A 144 -13.19 -8.06 -3.00
N LEU A 145 -12.15 -7.97 -2.17
CA LEU A 145 -10.77 -8.25 -2.57
C LEU A 145 -10.60 -9.68 -3.09
N GLU A 146 -11.18 -10.67 -2.41
CA GLU A 146 -11.18 -12.08 -2.81
C GLU A 146 -11.84 -12.28 -4.18
N SER A 147 -12.92 -11.54 -4.47
CA SER A 147 -13.61 -11.59 -5.77
C SER A 147 -12.80 -11.03 -6.95
N TRP A 148 -11.65 -10.39 -6.67
CA TRP A 148 -10.76 -9.85 -7.68
C TRP A 148 -9.64 -10.80 -8.08
N GLU A 149 -9.74 -12.08 -7.77
CA GLU A 149 -8.88 -13.12 -8.35
C GLU A 149 -8.98 -13.11 -9.90
N SER A 150 -7.87 -13.36 -10.58
CA SER A 150 -7.81 -13.45 -12.03
C SER A 150 -6.68 -14.38 -12.47
N SER A 151 -6.92 -15.20 -13.49
CA SER A 151 -5.89 -16.07 -14.06
C SER A 151 -5.01 -15.33 -15.10
N ARG A 152 -4.14 -16.05 -15.80
CA ARG A 152 -3.34 -15.52 -16.93
C ARG A 152 -4.16 -15.32 -18.22
N ASN A 153 -5.49 -15.33 -18.13
CA ASN A 153 -6.38 -15.13 -19.26
C ASN A 153 -6.64 -13.63 -19.48
N SER A 154 -6.46 -13.15 -20.71
CA SER A 154 -6.64 -11.73 -21.05
C SER A 154 -8.05 -11.22 -20.75
N HIS A 155 -9.10 -11.98 -21.09
CA HIS A 155 -10.48 -11.59 -20.82
C HIS A 155 -10.75 -11.49 -19.31
N GLU A 156 -10.30 -12.48 -18.53
CA GLU A 156 -10.47 -12.45 -17.07
C GLU A 156 -9.72 -11.28 -16.42
N ILE A 157 -8.52 -10.94 -16.90
CA ILE A 157 -7.76 -9.79 -16.39
C ILE A 157 -8.54 -8.50 -16.65
N MET A 158 -9.06 -8.33 -17.86
CA MET A 158 -9.82 -7.13 -18.26
C MET A 158 -11.14 -7.02 -17.49
N GLU A 159 -11.88 -8.12 -17.32
CA GLU A 159 -13.11 -8.13 -16.52
C GLU A 159 -12.83 -7.79 -15.06
N THR A 160 -11.77 -8.36 -14.49
CA THR A 160 -11.38 -8.07 -13.11
C THR A 160 -10.95 -6.60 -12.97
N MET A 161 -10.21 -6.06 -13.93
CA MET A 161 -9.81 -4.65 -13.94
C MET A 161 -11.04 -3.73 -13.96
N ALA A 162 -12.09 -4.07 -14.70
CA ALA A 162 -13.36 -3.33 -14.69
C ALA A 162 -14.01 -3.30 -13.29
N ARG A 163 -14.05 -4.46 -12.61
CA ARG A 163 -14.59 -4.56 -11.24
C ARG A 163 -13.77 -3.74 -10.22
N VAL A 164 -12.44 -3.77 -10.34
CA VAL A 164 -11.55 -2.97 -9.48
C VAL A 164 -11.69 -1.47 -9.78
N ALA A 165 -11.83 -1.10 -11.05
CA ALA A 165 -12.03 0.29 -11.48
C ALA A 165 -13.34 0.88 -10.93
N ALA A 166 -14.41 0.09 -10.87
CA ALA A 166 -15.67 0.53 -10.25
C ALA A 166 -15.50 0.90 -8.77
N GLU A 167 -14.75 0.09 -8.00
CA GLU A 167 -14.46 0.41 -6.59
C GLU A 167 -13.50 1.59 -6.46
N PHE A 168 -12.53 1.73 -7.37
CA PHE A 168 -11.69 2.93 -7.44
C PHE A 168 -12.51 4.21 -7.64
N LEU A 169 -13.51 4.21 -8.52
CA LEU A 169 -14.38 5.38 -8.74
C LEU A 169 -15.14 5.76 -7.47
N ARG A 170 -15.73 4.78 -6.78
CA ARG A 170 -16.38 5.00 -5.47
C ARG A 170 -15.42 5.60 -4.45
N LEU A 171 -14.20 5.05 -4.35
CA LEU A 171 -13.17 5.55 -3.46
C LEU A 171 -12.72 6.96 -3.84
N ASN A 172 -12.56 7.25 -5.12
CA ASN A 172 -12.17 8.57 -5.58
C ASN A 172 -13.17 9.64 -5.12
N GLN A 173 -14.47 9.38 -5.26
CA GLN A 173 -15.50 10.30 -4.75
C GLN A 173 -15.39 10.47 -3.23
N SER A 174 -15.33 9.37 -2.49
CA SER A 174 -15.25 9.36 -1.02
C SER A 174 -14.04 10.13 -0.49
N LEU A 175 -12.85 9.82 -1.02
CA LEU A 175 -11.58 10.42 -0.62
C LEU A 175 -11.49 11.89 -1.03
N SER A 176 -11.98 12.25 -2.23
CA SER A 176 -11.96 13.65 -2.68
C SER A 176 -12.80 14.54 -1.77
N ARG A 177 -13.99 14.08 -1.35
CA ARG A 177 -14.82 14.79 -0.37
C ARG A 177 -14.13 14.89 0.97
N LYS A 178 -13.51 13.79 1.43
CA LYS A 178 -12.81 13.73 2.72
C LYS A 178 -11.67 14.76 2.82
N VAL A 179 -10.90 14.95 1.75
CA VAL A 179 -9.77 15.89 1.72
C VAL A 179 -10.09 17.22 1.02
N ASN A 180 -11.37 17.46 0.70
CA ASN A 180 -11.87 18.68 0.07
C ASN A 180 -11.17 19.07 -1.25
N ILE A 181 -10.99 18.10 -2.14
CA ILE A 181 -10.49 18.30 -3.52
C ILE A 181 -11.57 17.98 -4.55
N ARG A 182 -11.34 18.37 -5.81
CA ARG A 182 -12.24 18.03 -6.91
C ARG A 182 -12.20 16.54 -7.22
N GLU A 183 -13.38 15.95 -7.36
CA GLU A 183 -13.56 14.54 -7.74
C GLU A 183 -13.10 14.28 -9.18
N ASN A 184 -13.27 15.24 -10.09
CA ASN A 184 -12.94 15.14 -11.51
C ASN A 184 -13.56 13.91 -12.21
N GLU A 185 -14.78 13.53 -11.81
CA GLU A 185 -15.43 12.28 -12.22
C GLU A 185 -15.53 12.10 -13.74
N GLU A 186 -16.02 13.10 -14.48
CA GLU A 186 -16.11 13.03 -15.95
C GLU A 186 -14.75 12.78 -16.62
N TYR A 187 -13.70 13.45 -16.11
CA TYR A 187 -12.34 13.29 -16.64
C TYR A 187 -11.77 11.91 -16.33
N ILE A 188 -12.00 11.41 -15.12
CA ILE A 188 -11.53 10.09 -14.69
C ILE A 188 -12.27 8.99 -15.44
N ASN A 189 -13.60 9.08 -15.58
CA ASN A 189 -14.39 8.13 -16.35
C ASN A 189 -13.89 8.06 -17.80
N LYS A 190 -13.68 9.21 -18.43
CA LYS A 190 -13.11 9.28 -19.78
C LYS A 190 -11.75 8.56 -19.88
N ILE A 191 -10.88 8.67 -18.88
CA ILE A 191 -9.58 7.98 -18.88
C ILE A 191 -9.76 6.46 -18.75
N ILE A 192 -10.70 6.00 -17.93
CA ILE A 192 -10.95 4.57 -17.73
C ILE A 192 -11.61 3.94 -18.95
N GLU A 193 -12.61 4.61 -19.55
CA GLU A 193 -13.32 4.17 -20.77
C GLU A 193 -12.41 4.03 -21.99
N MET A 194 -11.20 4.60 -21.98
CA MET A 194 -10.21 4.36 -23.03
C MET A 194 -9.65 2.94 -23.03
N VAL A 195 -9.74 2.23 -21.91
CA VAL A 195 -9.03 0.96 -21.69
C VAL A 195 -9.87 -0.15 -21.07
N ILE A 196 -11.12 0.14 -20.68
CA ILE A 196 -12.09 -0.82 -20.13
C ILE A 196 -13.39 -0.72 -20.92
#